data_AF-A0A8I1WHG2-F1
#
_entry.id   AF-A0A8I1WHG2-F1
#
_cell.length_a   1.000
_cell.length_b   1.000
_cell.length_c   1.000
_cell.angle_alpha   90.00
_cell.angle_beta   90.00
_cell.angle_gamma   90.00
#
_symmetry.space_group_name_H-M   'P 1'
#
loop_
_entity.id
_entity.type
_entity.pdbx_description
1 polymer ?
#
loop_
_entity_poly.entity_id
_entity_poly.type
_entity_poly.pdbx_seq_one_letter_code
_entity_poly.pdbx_strand_id
1 'polypeptide(L)'
;SNHNAILAARLSYFLNLDGPNMAINTACSSGLVAVHQACQSLRNGECDTAIVAGANLLITPDSYNGMNKAGMLSADGKCYAFDKRANGMVPAEAVAVIVLKRLSKAESDGNPVYATVVGSGINYDGKTNG
;
A
#
# COMPACT_ATOMS: atom_id res chain seq x y z
N SER A 1 14.91 -2.03 16.80
CA SER A 1 14.43 -3.04 15.83
C SER A 1 13.17 -2.49 15.19
N ASN A 2 13.24 -2.00 13.95
CA ASN A 2 12.07 -1.55 13.18
C ASN A 2 11.56 -2.75 12.38
N HIS A 3 10.86 -3.65 13.04
CA HIS A 3 10.31 -4.83 12.39
C HIS A 3 8.93 -4.49 11.83
N ASN A 4 8.81 -4.37 10.50
CA ASN A 4 7.55 -3.98 9.83
C ASN A 4 6.35 -4.87 10.23
N ALA A 5 6.59 -6.14 10.54
CA ALA A 5 5.58 -7.08 11.05
C ALA A 5 4.82 -6.57 12.29
N ILE A 6 5.48 -5.78 13.15
CA ILE A 6 4.85 -5.23 14.36
C ILE A 6 3.70 -4.27 14.01
N LEU A 7 3.76 -3.59 12.85
CA LEU A 7 2.70 -2.66 12.43
C LEU A 7 1.38 -3.42 12.23
N ALA A 8 1.41 -4.50 11.47
CA ALA A 8 0.23 -5.36 11.26
C ALA A 8 -0.20 -6.03 12.57
N ALA A 9 0.74 -6.59 13.33
CA ALA A 9 0.44 -7.31 14.56
C ALA A 9 -0.21 -6.43 15.63
N ARG A 10 0.22 -5.18 15.79
CA ARG A 10 -0.39 -4.23 16.75
C ARG A 10 -1.84 -3.93 16.40
N LEU A 11 -2.16 -3.77 15.12
CA LEU A 11 -3.52 -3.51 14.68
C LEU A 11 -4.43 -4.72 14.97
N SER A 12 -3.99 -5.93 14.61
CA SER A 12 -4.75 -7.16 14.91
C SER A 12 -4.91 -7.39 16.41
N TYR A 13 -3.85 -7.19 17.20
CA TYR A 13 -3.93 -7.32 18.66
C TYR A 13 -4.93 -6.33 19.27
N PHE A 14 -4.84 -5.04 18.90
CA PHE A 14 -5.71 -4.00 19.45
C PHE A 14 -7.18 -4.19 19.06
N LEU A 15 -7.45 -4.62 17.84
CA LEU A 15 -8.80 -4.85 17.33
C LEU A 15 -9.32 -6.27 17.59
N ASN A 16 -8.53 -7.12 18.25
CA ASN A 16 -8.82 -8.53 18.51
C ASN A 16 -9.20 -9.31 17.22
N LEU A 17 -8.36 -9.21 16.20
CA LEU A 17 -8.52 -9.87 14.90
C LEU A 17 -7.62 -11.11 14.82
N ASP A 18 -8.13 -12.17 14.22
CA ASP A 18 -7.53 -13.50 14.16
C ASP A 18 -7.30 -14.04 12.73
N GLY A 19 -7.64 -13.26 11.70
CA GLY A 19 -7.37 -13.60 10.29
C GLY A 19 -5.89 -13.41 9.88
N PRO A 20 -5.58 -13.53 8.57
CA PRO A 20 -4.22 -13.33 8.04
C PRO A 20 -3.61 -12.00 8.49
N ASN A 21 -2.39 -12.04 9.03
CA ASN A 21 -1.66 -10.89 9.53
C ASN A 21 -0.28 -10.79 8.87
N MET A 22 -0.05 -9.73 8.09
CA MET A 22 1.20 -9.56 7.35
C MET A 22 1.55 -8.10 7.11
N ALA A 23 2.84 -7.80 7.16
CA ALA A 23 3.39 -6.54 6.68
C ALA A 23 4.02 -6.76 5.30
N ILE A 24 3.61 -5.96 4.31
CA ILE A 24 4.04 -6.08 2.93
C ILE A 24 4.93 -4.88 2.58
N ASN A 25 6.09 -5.15 2.01
CA ASN A 25 7.00 -4.14 1.50
C ASN A 25 7.46 -4.51 0.08
N THR A 26 6.89 -3.82 -0.90
CA THR A 26 7.27 -3.86 -2.32
C THR A 26 7.60 -2.45 -2.82
N ALA A 27 8.22 -1.63 -1.95
CA ALA A 27 8.51 -0.22 -2.17
C ALA A 27 7.25 0.60 -2.53
N CYS A 28 7.29 1.37 -3.62
CA CYS A 28 6.20 2.28 -4.04
C CYS A 28 4.86 1.58 -4.28
N SER A 29 4.87 0.27 -4.54
CA SER A 29 3.66 -0.51 -4.83
C SER A 29 3.02 -1.17 -3.60
N SER A 30 3.64 -1.05 -2.41
CA SER A 30 3.27 -1.82 -1.21
C SER A 30 1.79 -1.77 -0.86
N GLY A 31 1.16 -0.59 -0.94
CA GLY A 31 -0.27 -0.44 -0.67
C GLY A 31 -1.14 -1.22 -1.65
N LEU A 32 -0.84 -1.18 -2.95
CA LEU A 32 -1.59 -1.90 -3.98
C LEU A 32 -1.38 -3.42 -3.91
N VAL A 33 -0.17 -3.87 -3.57
CA VAL A 33 0.10 -5.29 -3.32
C VAL A 33 -0.65 -5.78 -2.08
N ALA A 34 -0.75 -4.96 -1.03
CA ALA A 34 -1.56 -5.29 0.14
C ALA A 34 -3.06 -5.38 -0.19
N VAL A 35 -3.58 -4.49 -1.06
CA VAL A 35 -4.95 -4.61 -1.59
C VAL A 35 -5.12 -5.90 -2.39
N HIS A 36 -4.18 -6.24 -3.27
CA HIS A 36 -4.22 -7.48 -4.02
C HIS A 36 -4.29 -8.70 -3.10
N GLN A 37 -3.43 -8.76 -2.09
CA GLN A 37 -3.38 -9.86 -1.15
C GLN A 37 -4.64 -9.98 -0.29
N ALA A 38 -5.18 -8.85 0.19
CA ALA A 38 -6.47 -8.84 0.88
C ALA A 38 -7.62 -9.34 0.01
N CYS A 39 -7.64 -8.97 -1.27
CA CYS A 39 -8.61 -9.51 -2.23
C CYS A 39 -8.46 -11.02 -2.43
N GLN A 40 -7.22 -11.55 -2.47
CA GLN A 40 -6.96 -12.99 -2.55
C GLN A 40 -7.48 -13.72 -1.30
N SER A 41 -7.14 -13.25 -0.11
CA SER A 41 -7.63 -13.84 1.15
C SER A 41 -9.16 -13.84 1.25
N LEU A 42 -9.83 -12.74 0.86
CA LEU A 42 -11.29 -12.67 0.81
C LEU A 42 -11.91 -13.64 -0.20
N ARG A 43 -11.29 -13.83 -1.36
CA ARG A 43 -11.77 -14.76 -2.40
C ARG A 43 -11.55 -16.22 -2.02
N ASN A 44 -10.43 -16.51 -1.36
CA ASN A 44 -10.08 -17.86 -0.91
C ASN A 44 -10.80 -18.26 0.37
N GLY A 45 -11.52 -17.35 1.02
CA GLY A 45 -12.22 -17.61 2.29
C GLY A 45 -11.29 -17.68 3.51
N GLU A 46 -10.08 -17.14 3.39
CA GLU A 46 -9.14 -17.01 4.53
C GLU A 46 -9.62 -15.94 5.53
N CYS A 47 -10.43 -14.99 5.07
CA CYS A 47 -11.16 -14.04 5.91
C CYS A 47 -12.45 -13.55 5.23
N ASP A 48 -13.34 -12.94 6.01
CA ASP A 48 -14.59 -12.32 5.51
C ASP A 48 -14.54 -10.79 5.49
N THR A 49 -13.54 -10.22 6.16
CA THR A 49 -13.23 -8.79 6.18
C THR A 49 -11.72 -8.64 6.25
N ALA A 50 -11.17 -7.72 5.46
CA ALA A 50 -9.75 -7.42 5.47
C ALA A 50 -9.52 -5.92 5.68
N ILE A 51 -8.56 -5.57 6.52
CA ILE A 51 -8.09 -4.21 6.70
C ILE A 51 -6.78 -4.07 5.96
N VAL A 52 -6.71 -3.11 5.04
CA VAL A 52 -5.47 -2.75 4.33
C VAL A 52 -5.06 -1.37 4.80
N ALA A 53 -3.87 -1.27 5.37
CA ALA A 53 -3.29 -0.01 5.84
C ALA A 53 -1.91 0.20 5.20
N GLY A 54 -1.62 1.44 4.85
CA GLY A 54 -0.32 1.85 4.33
C GLY A 54 0.11 3.18 4.96
N ALA A 55 1.40 3.30 5.25
CA ALA A 55 1.99 4.52 5.79
C ALA A 55 3.35 4.77 5.13
N ASN A 56 3.60 6.01 4.71
CA ASN A 56 4.91 6.50 4.29
C ASN A 56 5.20 7.79 5.04
N LEU A 57 6.32 7.82 5.76
CA LEU A 57 6.76 8.96 6.57
C LEU A 57 8.26 9.21 6.34
N LEU A 58 8.64 10.47 6.16
CA LEU A 58 9.99 10.97 5.94
C LEU A 58 10.57 11.48 7.26
N ILE A 59 10.75 10.56 8.21
CA ILE A 59 11.15 10.88 9.59
C ILE A 59 12.62 11.32 9.70
N THR A 60 13.46 10.90 8.76
CA THR A 60 14.88 11.28 8.71
C THR A 60 15.26 11.76 7.31
N PRO A 61 16.29 12.61 7.18
CA PRO A 61 16.75 13.10 5.88
C PRO A 61 17.40 12.01 5.02
N ASP A 62 17.73 10.83 5.58
CA ASP A 62 18.48 9.78 4.88
C ASP A 62 17.76 9.28 3.63
N SER A 63 16.44 9.09 3.72
CA SER A 63 15.61 8.65 2.58
C SER A 63 15.62 9.70 1.47
N TYR A 64 15.46 10.97 1.84
CA TYR A 64 15.52 12.09 0.91
C TYR A 64 16.90 12.23 0.24
N ASN A 65 17.97 12.14 1.03
CA ASN A 65 19.35 12.20 0.54
C ASN A 65 19.68 11.02 -0.38
N GLY A 66 19.20 9.81 -0.05
CA GLY A 66 19.30 8.63 -0.90
C GLY A 66 18.59 8.84 -2.23
N MET A 67 17.37 9.39 -2.21
CA MET A 67 16.61 9.70 -3.42
C MET A 67 17.33 10.74 -4.29
N ASN A 68 17.90 11.78 -3.67
CA ASN A 68 18.66 12.81 -4.37
C ASN A 68 19.90 12.24 -5.05
N LYS A 69 20.69 11.41 -4.34
CA LYS A 69 21.89 10.77 -4.89
C LYS A 69 21.59 9.85 -6.08
N ALA A 70 20.41 9.23 -6.08
CA ALA A 70 19.94 8.40 -7.18
C ALA A 70 19.31 9.20 -8.35
N GLY A 71 19.29 10.54 -8.27
CA GLY A 71 18.74 11.40 -9.33
C GLY A 71 17.22 11.35 -9.45
N MET A 72 16.50 10.92 -8.41
CA MET A 72 15.04 10.76 -8.46
C MET A 72 14.28 12.07 -8.23
N LEU A 73 14.91 13.08 -7.62
CA LEU A 73 14.21 14.28 -7.15
C LEU A 73 14.14 15.39 -8.20
N SER A 74 12.96 16.00 -8.33
CA SER A 74 12.78 17.21 -9.14
C SER A 74 13.46 18.41 -8.48
N ALA A 75 14.34 19.10 -9.20
CA ALA A 75 14.96 20.36 -8.75
C ALA A 75 13.93 21.49 -8.51
N ASP A 76 12.79 21.45 -9.21
CA ASP A 76 11.70 22.43 -9.07
C ASP A 76 10.77 22.14 -7.88
N GLY A 77 11.00 21.06 -7.14
CA GLY A 77 10.13 20.62 -6.04
C GLY A 77 8.69 20.31 -6.49
N LYS A 78 8.48 19.83 -7.72
CA LYS A 78 7.15 19.47 -8.24
C LYS A 78 7.16 18.18 -9.05
N CYS A 79 6.11 17.37 -8.88
CA CYS A 79 5.84 16.24 -9.77
C CYS A 79 5.07 16.73 -11.00
N TYR A 80 5.76 16.85 -12.14
CA TYR A 80 5.14 17.19 -13.43
C TYR A 80 4.68 15.93 -14.17
N ALA A 81 3.68 15.22 -13.63
CA ALA A 81 3.20 13.95 -14.21
C ALA A 81 2.75 14.13 -15.67
N PHE A 82 3.39 13.37 -16.58
CA PHE A 82 3.11 13.35 -18.03
C PHE A 82 3.33 14.67 -18.78
N ASP A 83 4.01 15.66 -18.17
CA ASP A 83 4.30 16.96 -18.78
C ASP A 83 5.76 17.01 -19.29
N LYS A 84 6.01 17.80 -20.34
CA LYS A 84 7.34 17.99 -20.93
C LYS A 84 8.40 18.53 -19.97
N ARG A 85 7.99 19.14 -18.85
CA ARG A 85 8.86 19.66 -17.79
C ARG A 85 9.30 18.59 -16.79
N ALA A 86 8.81 17.37 -16.90
CA ALA A 86 9.14 16.27 -15.98
C ALA A 86 10.65 16.10 -15.83
N ASN A 87 11.13 16.32 -14.60
CA ASN A 87 12.55 16.31 -14.23
C ASN A 87 12.79 15.58 -12.90
N GLY A 88 11.84 14.77 -12.44
CA GLY A 88 11.91 13.99 -11.20
C GLY A 88 10.59 13.99 -10.43
N MET A 89 10.64 13.44 -9.22
CA MET A 89 9.50 13.38 -8.30
C MET A 89 9.78 14.15 -7.00
N VAL A 90 8.73 14.32 -6.19
CA VAL A 90 8.80 14.85 -4.83
C VAL A 90 8.23 13.79 -3.90
N PRO A 91 9.00 13.35 -2.88
CA PRO A 91 8.51 12.44 -1.86
C PRO A 91 7.36 13.07 -1.08
N ALA A 92 6.35 12.28 -0.75
CA ALA A 92 5.20 12.72 0.03
C ALA A 92 4.95 11.77 1.20
N GLU A 93 4.36 12.31 2.26
CA GLU A 93 3.95 11.54 3.42
C GLU A 93 2.45 11.27 3.38
N ALA A 94 2.04 10.07 3.79
CA ALA A 94 0.63 9.71 3.86
C ALA A 94 0.41 8.52 4.79
N VAL A 95 -0.77 8.46 5.39
CA VAL A 95 -1.32 7.26 6.02
C VAL A 95 -2.71 7.04 5.45
N ALA A 96 -2.99 5.82 4.97
CA ALA A 96 -4.28 5.45 4.40
C ALA A 96 -4.70 4.08 4.91
N VAL A 97 -6.01 3.92 5.15
CA VAL A 97 -6.62 2.66 5.58
C VAL A 97 -7.91 2.45 4.80
N ILE A 98 -8.12 1.24 4.30
CA ILE A 98 -9.37 0.81 3.69
C ILE A 98 -9.82 -0.54 4.28
N VAL A 99 -11.13 -0.75 4.29
CA VAL A 99 -11.76 -2.00 4.71
C VAL A 99 -12.38 -2.65 3.49
N LEU A 100 -12.07 -3.92 3.27
CA LEU A 100 -12.53 -4.71 2.14
C LEU A 100 -13.39 -5.88 2.63
N LYS A 101 -14.49 -6.14 1.93
CA LYS A 101 -15.38 -7.29 2.12
C LYS A 101 -15.80 -7.80 0.74
N ARG A 102 -16.27 -9.06 0.68
CA ARG A 102 -16.97 -9.55 -0.52
C ARG A 102 -18.25 -8.70 -0.71
N LEU A 103 -18.54 -8.27 -1.95
CA LEU A 103 -19.65 -7.35 -2.23
C LEU A 103 -20.99 -7.87 -1.66
N SER A 104 -21.31 -9.13 -1.91
CA SER A 104 -22.52 -9.77 -1.37
C SER A 104 -22.60 -9.73 0.16
N LYS A 105 -21.45 -9.81 0.86
CA LYS A 105 -21.38 -9.73 2.32
C LYS A 105 -21.51 -8.29 2.81
N ALA A 106 -20.95 -7.32 2.08
CA ALA A 106 -21.14 -5.90 2.38
C ALA A 106 -22.63 -5.51 2.24
N GLU A 107 -23.29 -5.97 1.16
CA GLU A 107 -24.72 -5.75 0.91
C GLU A 107 -25.60 -6.42 1.98
N SER A 108 -25.34 -7.70 2.31
CA SER A 108 -26.11 -8.40 3.35
C SER A 108 -25.98 -7.75 4.72
N ASP A 109 -24.80 -7.21 5.02
CA ASP A 109 -24.52 -6.55 6.30
C ASP A 109 -24.95 -5.06 6.29
N GLY A 110 -25.54 -4.56 5.20
CA GLY A 110 -25.98 -3.17 5.06
C GLY A 110 -24.83 -2.16 5.12
N ASN A 111 -23.62 -2.54 4.70
CA ASN A 111 -22.45 -1.67 4.74
C ASN A 111 -22.42 -0.70 3.56
N PRO A 112 -22.00 0.56 3.75
CA PRO A 112 -21.83 1.50 2.64
C PRO A 112 -20.72 1.02 1.70
N VAL A 113 -21.03 0.93 0.41
CA VAL A 113 -20.07 0.53 -0.63
C VAL A 113 -19.59 1.78 -1.37
N TYR A 114 -18.32 2.15 -1.15
CA TYR A 114 -17.72 3.31 -1.82
C TYR A 114 -17.24 3.01 -3.24
N ALA A 115 -16.73 1.79 -3.46
CA ALA A 115 -16.23 1.33 -4.75
C ALA A 115 -16.14 -0.21 -4.75
N THR A 116 -16.04 -0.79 -5.96
CA THR A 116 -15.84 -2.23 -6.15
C THR A 116 -14.49 -2.49 -6.80
N VAL A 117 -13.69 -3.38 -6.21
CA VAL A 117 -12.45 -3.87 -6.84
C VAL A 117 -12.80 -4.96 -7.84
N VAL A 118 -12.86 -4.61 -9.12
CA VAL A 118 -13.19 -5.55 -10.21
C VAL A 118 -12.06 -6.52 -10.54
N GLY A 119 -10.82 -6.16 -10.23
CA GLY A 119 -9.64 -6.99 -10.48
C GLY A 119 -8.37 -6.38 -9.88
N SER A 120 -7.37 -7.23 -9.65
CA SER A 120 -6.02 -6.83 -9.23
C SER A 120 -5.01 -7.89 -9.66
N GLY A 121 -3.77 -7.48 -9.90
CA GLY A 121 -2.68 -8.38 -10.29
C GLY A 121 -1.33 -7.81 -9.88
N ILE A 122 -0.36 -8.72 -9.70
CA ILE A 122 1.03 -8.40 -9.37
C ILE A 122 1.95 -9.21 -10.28
N ASN A 123 3.10 -8.65 -10.62
CA ASN A 123 4.16 -9.32 -11.37
C ASN A 123 5.53 -8.78 -10.91
N TYR A 124 6.59 -9.21 -11.59
CA TYR A 124 7.91 -8.64 -11.45
C TYR A 124 8.58 -8.60 -12.83
N ASP A 125 9.25 -7.49 -13.14
CA ASP A 125 9.81 -7.24 -14.48
C ASP A 125 11.01 -8.15 -14.81
N GLY A 126 11.61 -8.79 -13.81
CA GLY A 126 12.80 -9.62 -13.98
C GLY A 126 14.04 -8.76 -14.29
N LYS A 127 14.83 -9.17 -15.28
CA LYS A 127 16.08 -8.48 -15.62
C LYS A 127 15.79 -7.26 -16.52
N THR A 128 16.10 -6.07 -16.02
CA THR A 128 16.06 -4.80 -16.76
C THR A 128 17.47 -4.21 -16.91
N ASN A 129 17.59 -3.07 -17.62
CA ASN A 129 18.88 -2.51 -18.01
C ASN A 129 19.64 -1.71 -16.92
N GLY A 130 19.05 -1.54 -15.72
CA GLY A 130 19.60 -0.61 -14.73
C GLY A 130 19.45 0.83 -15.19
#